data_AF-A0A150QAA8-F1
#
_entry.id   AF-A0A150QAA8-F1
#
_cell.length_a   1.000
_cell.length_b   1.000
_cell.length_c   1.000
_cell.angle_alpha   90.00
_cell.angle_beta   90.00
_cell.angle_gamma   90.00
#
_symmetry.space_group_name_H-M   'P 1'
#
loop_
_entity.id
_entity.type
_entity.pdbx_description
1 polymer ?
#
loop_
_entity_poly.entity_id
_entity_poly.type
_entity_poly.pdbx_seq_one_letter_code
_entity_poly.pdbx_strand_id
1 'polypeptide(L)'
;MSTLRARATAELQRRIDVLPRDVERFEAAAAENARGFGIHASQVLALKILMDELIQRQRWIIEQLGADLSDADYADGFGKLLVEIAGAHGVWGVFSQTLAQREQPALAPSLDAADLVAADCYQTCMNRARNWGLIPREGMREPPLVCLEAHYGPVAVSRQNPLRVLRSSLRSYRDLRLPIPIVLLPADQTECAWLLSALCHEVGHNVDQDLALSSELARALLLDTDGKIPSERQAIWFGWTREILADAIGVLLGNAGLALALASFLLVVAPGSQQGELDRLDPHPHPMVRVPLLAALLRRLGVAPLEEAADRLDREWRALRAPAWVAPFLDDLGAIAGTFLEKKLDALGGRALAELHPDAAADVRRAAPLARFLASGALRPAPDKPSYFPYRLVPVAAQLAVASEPPPADLGAVQRRAMEFFAAIPRPPMLAGAASLSPQRASSYARLARSVDFTGDGA
;
A
#
# COMPACT_ATOMS: atom_id res chain seq x y z
N MET A 1 23.88 -5.80 46.97
CA MET A 1 24.01 -5.48 45.53
C MET A 1 25.32 -4.72 45.29
N SER A 2 26.14 -5.11 44.31
CA SER A 2 27.36 -4.37 43.97
C SER A 2 27.02 -3.00 43.35
N THR A 3 27.84 -1.97 43.61
CA THR A 3 27.71 -0.63 42.99
C THR A 3 27.61 -0.70 41.46
N LEU A 4 28.21 -1.72 40.85
CA LEU A 4 28.14 -1.99 39.42
C LEU A 4 26.73 -2.39 38.94
N ARG A 5 26.05 -3.31 39.63
CA ARG A 5 24.67 -3.73 39.28
C ARG A 5 23.69 -2.56 39.38
N ALA A 6 23.81 -1.77 40.45
CA ALA A 6 22.96 -0.58 40.63
C ALA A 6 23.14 0.42 39.47
N ARG A 7 24.40 0.71 39.08
CA ARG A 7 24.69 1.59 37.95
C ARG A 7 24.16 1.03 36.63
N ALA A 8 24.39 -0.26 36.35
CA ALA A 8 23.94 -0.92 35.13
C ALA A 8 22.40 -0.95 35.02
N THR A 9 21.70 -1.19 36.13
CA THR A 9 20.23 -1.14 36.18
C THR A 9 19.72 0.29 35.93
N ALA A 10 20.33 1.30 36.56
CA ALA A 10 19.97 2.70 36.31
C ALA A 10 20.20 3.12 34.84
N GLU A 11 21.25 2.62 34.20
CA GLU A 11 21.51 2.83 32.78
C GLU A 11 20.43 2.20 31.89
N LEU A 12 20.04 0.95 32.16
CA LEU A 12 18.97 0.27 31.44
C LEU A 12 17.63 1.02 31.60
N GLN A 13 17.29 1.47 32.80
CA GLN A 13 16.10 2.27 33.03
C GLN A 13 16.09 3.52 32.14
N ARG A 14 17.21 4.25 32.08
CA ARG A 14 17.32 5.42 31.19
C ARG A 14 17.16 5.08 29.72
N ARG A 15 17.57 3.89 29.27
CA ARG A 15 17.38 3.43 27.89
C ARG A 15 15.91 3.11 27.61
N ILE A 16 15.23 2.41 28.53
CA ILE A 16 13.78 2.13 28.45
C ILE A 16 12.99 3.43 28.32
N ASP A 17 13.37 4.48 29.04
CA ASP A 17 12.66 5.77 29.05
C ASP A 17 12.84 6.61 27.77
N VAL A 18 13.68 6.20 26.81
CA VAL A 18 13.86 6.93 25.54
C VAL A 18 12.68 6.71 24.61
N LEU A 19 12.26 5.46 24.44
CA LEU A 19 11.22 5.08 23.48
C LEU A 19 9.85 5.75 23.74
N PRO A 20 9.33 5.80 24.99
CA PRO A 20 8.07 6.49 25.29
C PRO A 20 8.07 7.94 24.83
N ARG A 21 9.17 8.68 25.03
CA ARG A 21 9.26 10.11 24.65
C ARG A 21 9.16 10.31 23.14
N ASP A 22 9.77 9.42 22.37
CA ASP A 22 9.73 9.50 20.91
C ASP A 22 8.33 9.14 20.38
N VAL A 23 7.67 8.15 20.99
CA VAL A 23 6.26 7.80 20.68
C VAL A 23 5.32 8.98 21.00
N GLU A 24 5.45 9.56 22.20
CA GLU A 24 4.67 10.72 22.66
C GLU A 24 4.84 11.93 21.72
N ARG A 25 6.05 12.14 21.16
CA ARG A 25 6.29 13.21 20.19
C ARG A 25 5.41 13.06 18.95
N PHE A 26 5.34 11.87 18.35
CA PHE A 26 4.50 11.65 17.16
C PHE A 26 3.01 11.65 17.51
N GLU A 27 2.64 11.16 18.69
CA GLU A 27 1.26 11.23 19.19
C GLU A 27 0.80 12.69 19.33
N ALA A 28 1.61 13.54 19.96
CA ALA A 28 1.34 14.97 20.08
C ALA A 28 1.25 15.64 18.71
N ALA A 29 2.20 15.38 17.81
CA ALA A 29 2.17 15.94 16.45
C ALA A 29 0.90 15.56 15.68
N ALA A 30 0.41 14.31 15.84
CA ALA A 30 -0.83 13.87 15.22
C ALA A 30 -2.07 14.49 15.87
N ALA A 31 -2.11 14.54 17.20
CA ALA A 31 -3.23 15.12 17.95
C ALA A 31 -3.39 16.63 17.70
N GLU A 32 -2.28 17.37 17.62
CA GLU A 32 -2.24 18.80 17.32
C GLU A 32 -2.40 19.08 15.81
N ASN A 33 -2.44 18.03 14.98
CA ASN A 33 -2.42 18.12 13.52
C ASN A 33 -1.28 19.02 13.00
N ALA A 34 -0.11 18.92 13.64
CA ALA A 34 1.04 19.76 13.33
C ALA A 34 1.43 19.61 11.86
N ARG A 35 1.36 20.69 11.07
CA ARG A 35 1.65 20.68 9.62
C ARG A 35 0.83 19.65 8.82
N GLY A 36 -0.40 19.33 9.26
CA GLY A 36 -1.27 18.38 8.57
C GLY A 36 -1.05 16.92 8.95
N PHE A 37 -0.20 16.63 9.93
CA PHE A 37 0.19 15.28 10.38
C PHE A 37 -0.96 14.49 11.04
N GLY A 38 -2.09 15.13 11.35
CA GLY A 38 -3.27 14.49 11.95
C GLY A 38 -3.90 13.40 11.07
N ILE A 39 -3.61 13.40 9.77
CA ILE A 39 -4.00 12.32 8.86
C ILE A 39 -3.44 10.96 9.31
N HIS A 40 -2.32 10.93 10.03
CA HIS A 40 -1.65 9.71 10.52
C HIS A 40 -2.07 9.28 11.93
N ALA A 41 -3.02 9.97 12.56
CA ALA A 41 -3.34 9.72 13.96
C ALA A 41 -3.75 8.26 14.25
N SER A 42 -4.46 7.61 13.33
CA SER A 42 -4.80 6.19 13.47
C SER A 42 -3.58 5.26 13.43
N GLN A 43 -2.60 5.57 12.56
CA GLN A 43 -1.36 4.82 12.44
C GLN A 43 -0.51 5.00 13.70
N VAL A 44 -0.32 6.24 14.14
CA VAL A 44 0.45 6.55 15.35
C VAL A 44 -0.16 5.89 16.58
N LEU A 45 -1.49 5.92 16.72
CA LEU A 45 -2.18 5.28 17.84
C LEU A 45 -2.00 3.75 17.85
N ALA A 46 -2.08 3.09 16.68
CA ALA A 46 -1.82 1.65 16.58
C ALA A 46 -0.38 1.28 16.95
N LEU A 47 0.60 2.07 16.49
CA LEU A 47 2.01 1.89 16.84
C LEU A 47 2.24 2.14 18.33
N LYS A 48 1.61 3.16 18.91
CA LYS A 48 1.68 3.46 20.34
C LYS A 48 1.23 2.28 21.19
N ILE A 49 0.08 1.68 20.90
CA ILE A 49 -0.39 0.50 21.66
C ILE A 49 0.62 -0.64 21.59
N LEU A 50 1.20 -0.88 20.40
CA LEU A 50 2.24 -1.90 20.23
C LEU A 50 3.48 -1.58 21.07
N MET A 51 3.94 -0.32 21.04
CA MET A 51 5.12 0.13 21.80
C MET A 51 4.88 0.08 23.31
N ASP A 52 3.71 0.51 23.78
CA ASP A 52 3.38 0.51 25.22
C ASP A 52 3.47 -0.90 25.80
N GLU A 53 3.00 -1.92 25.08
CA GLU A 53 3.11 -3.33 25.49
C GLU A 53 4.56 -3.82 25.55
N LEU A 54 5.40 -3.46 24.57
CA LEU A 54 6.83 -3.79 24.59
C LEU A 54 7.57 -3.07 25.74
N ILE A 55 7.23 -1.81 26.00
CA ILE A 55 7.78 -1.03 27.12
C ILE A 55 7.37 -1.63 28.47
N GLN A 56 6.11 -2.05 28.61
CA GLN A 56 5.64 -2.70 29.85
C GLN A 56 6.39 -4.02 30.10
N ARG A 57 6.65 -4.81 29.05
CA ARG A 57 7.49 -6.01 29.17
C ARG A 57 8.91 -5.66 29.65
N GLN A 58 9.54 -4.63 29.10
CA GLN A 58 10.87 -4.17 29.54
C GLN A 58 10.87 -3.71 31.01
N ARG A 59 9.83 -2.96 31.42
CA ARG A 59 9.63 -2.51 32.81
C ARG A 59 9.49 -3.70 33.78
N TRP A 60 8.73 -4.71 33.38
CA TRP A 60 8.62 -5.93 34.17
C TRP A 60 9.98 -6.65 34.31
N ILE A 61 10.76 -6.77 33.24
CA ILE A 61 12.09 -7.43 33.29
C ILE A 61 13.05 -6.64 34.20
N ILE A 62 13.09 -5.30 34.11
CA ILE A 62 13.98 -4.51 34.95
C ILE A 62 13.59 -4.53 36.44
N GLU A 63 12.29 -4.63 36.74
CA GLU A 63 11.81 -4.85 38.11
C GLU A 63 12.32 -6.19 38.66
N GLN A 64 12.32 -7.26 37.86
CA GLN A 64 12.88 -8.56 38.26
C GLN A 64 14.40 -8.48 38.52
N LEU A 65 15.14 -7.65 37.76
CA LEU A 65 16.58 -7.42 37.98
C LEU A 65 16.89 -6.73 39.31
N GLY A 66 15.91 -6.07 39.92
CA GLY A 66 16.01 -5.46 41.25
C GLY A 66 15.92 -6.46 42.42
N ALA A 67 15.58 -7.72 42.16
CA ALA A 67 15.49 -8.77 43.17
C ALA A 67 16.87 -9.29 43.61
N ASP A 68 16.90 -10.08 44.69
CA ASP A 68 18.12 -10.74 45.17
C ASP A 68 18.49 -11.93 44.26
N LEU A 69 19.11 -11.61 43.12
CA LEU A 69 19.49 -12.56 42.07
C LEU A 69 20.96 -12.99 42.21
N SER A 70 21.26 -14.23 41.80
CA SER A 70 22.63 -14.67 41.57
C SER A 70 23.31 -13.83 40.48
N ASP A 71 24.65 -13.84 40.41
CA ASP A 71 25.38 -13.12 39.35
C ASP A 71 25.01 -13.63 37.95
N ALA A 72 24.79 -14.95 37.81
CA ALA A 72 24.39 -15.56 36.55
C ALA A 72 22.97 -15.12 36.16
N ASP A 73 22.00 -15.21 37.06
CA ASP A 73 20.61 -14.82 36.77
C ASP A 73 20.48 -13.33 36.44
N TYR A 74 21.25 -12.47 37.12
CA TYR A 74 21.31 -11.05 36.80
C TYR A 74 21.91 -10.83 35.41
N ALA A 75 23.01 -11.51 35.06
CA ALA A 75 23.64 -11.37 33.76
C ALA A 75 22.71 -11.82 32.62
N ASP A 76 22.01 -12.94 32.79
CA ASP A 76 21.05 -13.46 31.81
C ASP A 76 19.85 -12.50 31.65
N GLY A 77 19.27 -12.03 32.75
CA GLY A 77 18.18 -11.05 32.70
C GLY A 77 18.60 -9.72 32.08
N PHE A 78 19.84 -9.26 32.36
CA PHE A 78 20.42 -8.07 31.77
C PHE A 78 20.60 -8.22 30.25
N GLY A 79 21.12 -9.37 29.80
CA GLY A 79 21.25 -9.71 28.39
C GLY A 79 19.91 -9.73 27.67
N LYS A 80 18.91 -10.41 28.24
CA LYS A 80 17.54 -10.46 27.72
C LYS A 80 16.93 -9.06 27.59
N LEU A 81 17.07 -8.21 28.60
CA LEU A 81 16.56 -6.85 28.56
C LEU A 81 17.24 -5.98 27.50
N LEU A 82 18.55 -6.13 27.28
CA LEU A 82 19.23 -5.42 26.19
C LEU A 82 18.68 -5.80 24.82
N VAL A 83 18.41 -7.09 24.60
CA VAL A 83 17.80 -7.59 23.36
C VAL A 83 16.38 -7.03 23.20
N GLU A 84 15.59 -7.02 24.27
CA GLU A 84 14.24 -6.43 24.29
C GLU A 84 14.21 -4.94 23.96
N ILE A 85 15.12 -4.15 24.55
CA ILE A 85 15.28 -2.73 24.27
C ILE A 85 15.67 -2.53 22.80
N ALA A 86 16.70 -3.23 22.33
CA ALA A 86 17.16 -3.12 20.94
C ALA A 86 16.09 -3.54 19.93
N GLY A 87 15.32 -4.59 20.24
CA GLY A 87 14.19 -5.05 19.43
C GLY A 87 13.09 -4.02 19.31
N ALA A 88 12.59 -3.49 20.43
CA ALA A 88 11.54 -2.47 20.42
C ALA A 88 11.98 -1.20 19.68
N HIS A 89 13.20 -0.71 19.93
CA HIS A 89 13.77 0.41 19.18
C HIS A 89 13.93 0.13 17.69
N GLY A 90 14.25 -1.12 17.34
CA GLY A 90 14.33 -1.55 15.95
C GLY A 90 12.99 -1.50 15.22
N VAL A 91 11.95 -2.07 15.83
CA VAL A 91 10.58 -2.02 15.30
C VAL A 91 10.10 -0.59 15.17
N TRP A 92 10.26 0.21 16.22
CA TRP A 92 9.89 1.62 16.22
C TRP A 92 10.66 2.43 15.17
N GLY A 93 11.97 2.19 15.06
CA GLY A 93 12.87 2.90 14.16
C GLY A 93 12.41 2.86 12.71
N VAL A 94 11.83 1.75 12.26
CA VAL A 94 11.24 1.64 10.91
C VAL A 94 10.13 2.68 10.73
N PHE A 95 9.15 2.70 11.63
CA PHE A 95 8.00 3.58 11.51
C PHE A 95 8.32 5.04 11.83
N SER A 96 9.17 5.31 12.82
CA SER A 96 9.56 6.67 13.17
C SER A 96 10.39 7.31 12.06
N GLN A 97 11.26 6.56 11.37
CA GLN A 97 11.96 7.05 10.18
C GLN A 97 10.99 7.34 9.04
N THR A 98 10.04 6.44 8.74
CA THR A 98 9.01 6.69 7.73
C THR A 98 8.19 7.95 8.07
N LEU A 99 7.70 8.09 9.30
CA LEU A 99 6.92 9.25 9.73
C LEU A 99 7.75 10.54 9.70
N ALA A 100 9.02 10.49 10.11
CA ALA A 100 9.92 11.64 10.10
C ALA A 100 10.22 12.17 8.69
N GLN A 101 10.01 11.39 7.62
CA GLN A 101 10.12 11.92 6.25
C GLN A 101 9.15 13.09 6.00
N ARG A 102 7.98 13.13 6.67
CA ARG A 102 7.02 14.25 6.59
C ARG A 102 7.49 15.50 7.32
N GLU A 103 8.50 15.39 8.17
CA GLU A 103 9.07 16.56 8.84
C GLU A 103 10.02 17.34 7.92
N GLN A 104 10.52 16.70 6.85
CA GLN A 104 11.42 17.29 5.86
C GLN A 104 10.63 18.14 4.86
N PRO A 105 10.80 19.48 4.82
CA PRO A 105 9.97 20.36 4.00
C PRO A 105 9.97 20.05 2.50
N ALA A 106 11.08 19.52 1.97
CA ALA A 106 11.21 19.17 0.57
C ALA A 106 10.40 17.91 0.18
N LEU A 107 10.20 16.99 1.13
CA LEU A 107 9.52 15.71 0.87
C LEU A 107 8.04 15.75 1.27
N ALA A 108 7.70 16.59 2.26
CA ALA A 108 6.39 16.59 2.88
C ALA A 108 5.22 16.74 1.90
N PRO A 109 5.22 17.67 0.91
CA PRO A 109 4.07 17.84 0.01
C PRO A 109 3.78 16.59 -0.84
N SER A 110 4.82 15.96 -1.39
CA SER A 110 4.65 14.78 -2.26
C SER A 110 4.30 13.52 -1.46
N LEU A 111 4.90 13.35 -0.27
CA LEU A 111 4.53 12.26 0.63
C LEU A 111 3.10 12.38 1.12
N ASP A 112 2.68 13.60 1.45
CA ASP A 112 1.32 13.88 1.88
C ASP A 112 0.29 13.55 0.79
N ALA A 113 0.56 13.96 -0.45
CA ALA A 113 -0.26 13.57 -1.60
C ALA A 113 -0.30 12.04 -1.77
N ALA A 114 0.84 11.36 -1.67
CA ALA A 114 0.91 9.90 -1.78
C ALA A 114 0.13 9.18 -0.67
N ASP A 115 0.23 9.64 0.59
CA ASP A 115 -0.54 9.10 1.71
C ASP A 115 -2.05 9.28 1.51
N LEU A 116 -2.46 10.46 1.06
CA LEU A 116 -3.88 10.77 0.80
C LEU A 116 -4.43 9.94 -0.37
N VAL A 117 -3.65 9.72 -1.43
CA VAL A 117 -3.99 8.80 -2.53
C VAL A 117 -4.14 7.36 -2.01
N ALA A 118 -3.13 6.86 -1.31
CA ALA A 118 -3.13 5.48 -0.82
C ALA A 118 -4.30 5.24 0.15
N ALA A 119 -4.59 6.22 1.02
CA ALA A 119 -5.70 6.16 1.94
C ALA A 119 -7.06 6.24 1.25
N ASP A 120 -7.26 7.12 0.28
CA ASP A 120 -8.52 7.23 -0.48
C ASP A 120 -8.81 5.92 -1.26
N CYS A 121 -7.79 5.34 -1.89
CA CYS A 121 -7.88 4.02 -2.53
C CYS A 121 -8.34 2.94 -1.54
N TYR A 122 -7.66 2.81 -0.40
CA TYR A 122 -7.94 1.76 0.58
C TYR A 122 -9.32 1.94 1.20
N GLN A 123 -9.66 3.16 1.60
CA GLN A 123 -10.93 3.47 2.23
C GLN A 123 -12.11 3.30 1.29
N THR A 124 -11.94 3.57 -0.01
CA THR A 124 -13.00 3.31 -1.00
C THR A 124 -13.44 1.86 -0.96
N CYS A 125 -12.49 0.91 -1.01
CA CYS A 125 -12.79 -0.52 -0.92
C CYS A 125 -13.30 -0.93 0.47
N MET A 126 -12.60 -0.52 1.54
CA MET A 126 -12.92 -0.99 2.89
C MET A 126 -14.24 -0.42 3.41
N ASN A 127 -14.59 0.84 3.09
CA ASN A 127 -15.90 1.39 3.42
C ASN A 127 -17.02 0.65 2.66
N ARG A 128 -16.78 0.23 1.42
CA ARG A 128 -17.75 -0.58 0.67
C ARG A 128 -17.96 -1.94 1.33
N ALA A 129 -16.88 -2.66 1.64
CA ALA A 129 -16.94 -3.95 2.33
C ALA A 129 -17.66 -3.84 3.69
N ARG A 130 -17.39 -2.75 4.45
CA ARG A 130 -18.12 -2.44 5.68
C ARG A 130 -19.61 -2.19 5.44
N ASN A 131 -19.97 -1.44 4.41
CA ASN A 131 -21.37 -1.18 4.07
C ASN A 131 -22.13 -2.46 3.66
N TRP A 132 -21.41 -3.49 3.23
CA TRP A 132 -21.97 -4.83 3.00
C TRP A 132 -22.01 -5.72 4.25
N GLY A 133 -21.55 -5.24 5.40
CA GLY A 133 -21.52 -6.00 6.64
C GLY A 133 -20.40 -7.04 6.73
N LEU A 134 -19.43 -7.01 5.81
CA LEU A 134 -18.30 -7.95 5.79
C LEU A 134 -17.23 -7.62 6.84
N ILE A 135 -17.15 -6.34 7.19
CA ILE A 135 -16.21 -5.83 8.18
C ILE A 135 -17.04 -5.09 9.24
N PRO A 136 -16.93 -5.47 10.52
CA PRO A 136 -17.56 -4.69 11.58
C PRO A 136 -16.90 -3.30 11.68
N ARG A 137 -17.58 -2.32 12.28
CA ARG A 137 -17.06 -0.94 12.39
C ARG A 137 -15.68 -0.92 13.06
N GLU A 138 -15.54 -1.74 14.10
CA GLU A 138 -14.33 -1.96 14.86
C GLU A 138 -13.27 -2.82 14.15
N GLY A 139 -13.61 -3.44 13.02
CA GLY A 139 -12.68 -4.22 12.19
C GLY A 139 -11.94 -3.39 11.14
N MET A 140 -12.35 -2.14 10.92
CA MET A 140 -11.66 -1.22 10.00
C MET A 140 -10.23 -0.99 10.48
N ARG A 141 -9.25 -1.23 9.59
CA ARG A 141 -7.83 -1.02 9.88
C ARG A 141 -7.32 0.28 9.26
N GLU A 142 -6.11 0.69 9.62
CA GLU A 142 -5.47 1.87 9.06
C GLU A 142 -5.19 1.69 7.56
N PRO A 143 -5.18 2.76 6.76
CA PRO A 143 -4.61 2.68 5.42
C PRO A 143 -3.09 2.48 5.48
N PRO A 144 -2.47 2.01 4.38
CA PRO A 144 -1.01 1.91 4.31
C PRO A 144 -0.32 3.27 4.49
N LEU A 145 0.87 3.23 5.07
CA LEU A 145 1.77 4.38 5.20
C LEU A 145 2.74 4.39 4.02
N VAL A 146 2.87 5.50 3.29
CA VAL A 146 3.84 5.58 2.19
C VAL A 146 5.25 5.84 2.74
N CYS A 147 6.29 5.23 2.19
CA CYS A 147 7.67 5.50 2.59
C CYS A 147 8.50 5.73 1.34
N LEU A 148 9.26 6.83 1.29
CA LEU A 148 10.23 7.01 0.22
C LEU A 148 11.40 6.06 0.44
N GLU A 149 11.80 5.35 -0.60
CA GLU A 149 12.90 4.38 -0.56
C GLU A 149 13.59 4.25 -1.93
N ALA A 150 14.80 3.72 -1.97
CA ALA A 150 15.53 3.46 -3.21
C ALA A 150 15.08 2.14 -3.86
N HIS A 151 13.97 2.19 -4.61
CA HIS A 151 13.44 1.07 -5.40
C HIS A 151 13.22 1.47 -6.87
N TYR A 152 13.11 0.49 -7.76
CA TYR A 152 12.84 0.73 -9.19
C TYR A 152 11.37 1.07 -9.47
N GLY A 153 10.47 0.72 -8.56
CA GLY A 153 9.02 0.94 -8.65
C GLY A 153 8.38 0.86 -7.26
N PRO A 154 7.11 1.27 -7.14
CA PRO A 154 6.36 1.11 -5.89
C PRO A 154 6.28 -0.36 -5.45
N VAL A 155 6.22 -0.60 -4.14
CA VAL A 155 6.08 -1.95 -3.56
C VAL A 155 5.25 -1.91 -2.28
N ALA A 156 4.20 -2.71 -2.22
CA ALA A 156 3.40 -2.95 -1.02
C ALA A 156 4.08 -3.97 -0.10
N VAL A 157 4.31 -3.56 1.14
CA VAL A 157 4.71 -4.42 2.25
C VAL A 157 3.54 -4.52 3.21
N SER A 158 2.83 -5.64 3.08
CA SER A 158 1.55 -5.89 3.72
C SER A 158 1.71 -6.18 5.23
N ARG A 159 0.62 -6.14 6.00
CA ARG A 159 0.65 -6.49 7.44
C ARG A 159 1.03 -7.95 7.71
N GLN A 160 0.88 -8.82 6.71
CA GLN A 160 1.29 -10.22 6.82
C GLN A 160 2.78 -10.43 6.55
N ASN A 161 3.45 -9.45 5.91
CA ASN A 161 4.87 -9.53 5.65
C ASN A 161 5.65 -9.35 6.95
N PRO A 162 6.78 -10.07 7.07
CA PRO A 162 7.70 -9.82 8.16
C PRO A 162 8.47 -8.51 7.97
N LEU A 163 8.84 -7.88 9.08
CA LEU A 163 9.65 -6.65 9.12
C LEU A 163 10.96 -6.72 8.32
N ARG A 164 11.56 -7.92 8.18
CA ARG A 164 12.81 -8.11 7.42
C ARG A 164 12.71 -7.68 5.96
N VAL A 165 11.51 -7.65 5.39
CA VAL A 165 11.28 -7.21 4.00
C VAL A 165 11.66 -5.74 3.82
N LEU A 166 11.58 -4.93 4.87
CA LEU A 166 11.95 -3.52 4.86
C LEU A 166 13.46 -3.26 4.99
N ARG A 167 14.30 -4.31 4.84
CA ARG A 167 15.78 -4.25 4.84
C ARG A 167 16.40 -3.48 6.03
N SER A 168 15.66 -3.35 7.13
CA SER A 168 16.20 -2.82 8.37
C SER A 168 17.24 -3.79 8.94
N SER A 169 18.24 -3.29 9.65
CA SER A 169 19.34 -4.08 10.25
C SER A 169 18.90 -5.08 11.34
N LEU A 170 17.61 -5.37 11.43
CA LEU A 170 16.92 -6.22 12.40
C LEU A 170 17.11 -7.71 12.10
N ARG A 171 18.36 -8.16 12.00
CA ARG A 171 18.71 -9.55 11.65
C ARG A 171 18.06 -10.61 12.57
N SER A 172 17.68 -10.24 13.79
CA SER A 172 17.12 -11.14 14.82
C SER A 172 15.58 -11.17 14.90
N TYR A 173 14.85 -10.29 14.19
CA TYR A 173 13.39 -10.11 14.41
C TYR A 173 12.57 -10.41 13.16
N ARG A 174 13.02 -11.44 12.46
CA ARG A 174 12.70 -11.73 11.06
C ARG A 174 11.25 -12.08 10.81
N ASP A 175 10.46 -12.45 11.81
CA ASP A 175 9.09 -12.96 11.62
C ASP A 175 8.01 -12.05 12.22
N LEU A 176 8.40 -10.90 12.81
CA LEU A 176 7.41 -9.93 13.27
C LEU A 176 6.64 -9.36 12.08
N ARG A 177 5.34 -9.62 12.07
CA ARG A 177 4.36 -9.03 11.14
C ARG A 177 4.20 -7.54 11.37
N LEU A 178 4.05 -6.78 10.29
CA LEU A 178 3.84 -5.34 10.37
C LEU A 178 2.47 -5.00 10.99
N PRO A 179 2.41 -4.10 12.00
CA PRO A 179 1.12 -3.62 12.52
C PRO A 179 0.32 -2.83 11.49
N ILE A 180 1.03 -2.13 10.60
CA ILE A 180 0.47 -1.22 9.58
C ILE A 180 1.22 -1.51 8.28
N PRO A 181 0.52 -1.62 7.13
CA PRO A 181 1.16 -1.86 5.87
C PRO A 181 1.92 -0.63 5.43
N ILE A 182 2.99 -0.85 4.69
CA ILE A 182 3.82 0.22 4.13
C ILE A 182 3.78 0.09 2.61
N VAL A 183 3.68 1.20 1.90
CA VAL A 183 3.97 1.24 0.46
C VAL A 183 5.29 1.96 0.28
N LEU A 184 6.30 1.24 -0.20
CA LEU A 184 7.57 1.81 -0.58
C LEU A 184 7.39 2.52 -1.93
N LEU A 185 7.68 3.81 -1.99
CA LEU A 185 7.58 4.64 -3.18
C LEU A 185 8.99 5.10 -3.57
N PRO A 186 9.43 4.93 -4.82
CA PRO A 186 10.71 5.48 -5.26
C PRO A 186 10.76 6.99 -5.07
N ALA A 187 11.84 7.49 -4.47
CA ALA A 187 11.97 8.92 -4.17
C ALA A 187 11.89 9.80 -5.42
N ASP A 188 12.39 9.33 -6.56
CA ASP A 188 12.34 10.04 -7.85
C ASP A 188 10.92 10.18 -8.41
N GLN A 189 9.98 9.31 -8.03
CA GLN A 189 8.58 9.39 -8.47
C GLN A 189 7.79 10.50 -7.76
N THR A 190 8.36 11.12 -6.72
CA THR A 190 7.72 12.24 -6.01
C THR A 190 7.57 13.50 -6.86
N GLU A 191 8.36 13.62 -7.94
CA GLU A 191 8.30 14.71 -8.91
C GLU A 191 7.40 14.38 -10.12
N CYS A 192 6.73 13.22 -10.10
CA CYS A 192 5.94 12.70 -11.20
C CYS A 192 4.55 12.31 -10.70
N ALA A 193 3.67 13.28 -10.41
CA ALA A 193 2.34 13.03 -9.86
C ALA A 193 1.51 12.04 -10.68
N TRP A 194 1.75 11.93 -11.98
CA TRP A 194 1.10 10.95 -12.85
C TRP A 194 1.47 9.49 -12.55
N LEU A 195 2.67 9.24 -12.01
CA LEU A 195 3.13 7.91 -11.58
C LEU A 195 2.52 7.48 -10.24
N LEU A 196 2.01 8.42 -9.42
CA LEU A 196 1.34 8.08 -8.15
C LEU A 196 0.05 7.26 -8.37
N SER A 197 -0.45 7.15 -9.60
CA SER A 197 -1.56 6.26 -9.94
C SER A 197 -1.21 4.78 -9.68
N ALA A 198 0.08 4.40 -9.73
CA ALA A 198 0.57 3.07 -9.35
C ALA A 198 0.24 2.70 -7.90
N LEU A 199 0.02 3.67 -7.01
CA LEU A 199 -0.45 3.40 -5.64
C LEU A 199 -1.81 2.69 -5.62
N CYS A 200 -2.63 2.80 -6.67
CA CYS A 200 -3.88 2.04 -6.77
C CYS A 200 -3.62 0.53 -6.82
N HIS A 201 -2.56 0.10 -7.52
CA HIS A 201 -2.13 -1.30 -7.57
C HIS A 201 -1.57 -1.77 -6.21
N GLU A 202 -0.66 -0.99 -5.62
CA GLU A 202 -0.07 -1.34 -4.31
C GLU A 202 -1.10 -1.43 -3.19
N VAL A 203 -2.09 -0.54 -3.20
CA VAL A 203 -3.23 -0.62 -2.29
C VAL A 203 -4.10 -1.84 -2.59
N GLY A 204 -4.20 -2.27 -3.85
CA GLY A 204 -4.85 -3.52 -4.25
C GLY A 204 -4.31 -4.74 -3.52
N HIS A 205 -2.98 -4.85 -3.33
CA HIS A 205 -2.40 -5.91 -2.49
C HIS A 205 -2.83 -5.83 -1.03
N ASN A 206 -2.98 -4.62 -0.48
CA ASN A 206 -3.43 -4.43 0.90
C ASN A 206 -4.91 -4.79 1.06
N VAL A 207 -5.74 -4.46 0.08
CA VAL A 207 -7.16 -4.83 0.03
C VAL A 207 -7.32 -6.35 -0.10
N ASP A 208 -6.57 -7.00 -1.00
CA ASP A 208 -6.49 -8.46 -1.10
C ASP A 208 -6.18 -9.09 0.26
N GLN A 209 -5.15 -8.58 0.93
CA GLN A 209 -4.69 -9.14 2.20
C GLN A 209 -5.72 -9.04 3.33
N ASP A 210 -6.44 -7.92 3.42
CA ASP A 210 -7.45 -7.70 4.47
C ASP A 210 -8.81 -8.34 4.14
N LEU A 211 -9.11 -8.62 2.87
CA LEU A 211 -10.34 -9.28 2.42
C LEU A 211 -10.17 -10.75 1.99
N ALA A 212 -8.93 -11.27 1.95
CA ALA A 212 -8.54 -12.63 1.56
C ALA A 212 -9.00 -13.09 0.15
N LEU A 213 -8.98 -12.18 -0.83
CA LEU A 213 -9.62 -12.38 -2.14
C LEU A 213 -8.85 -13.31 -3.08
N SER A 214 -7.52 -13.23 -3.10
CA SER A 214 -6.66 -13.95 -4.05
C SER A 214 -6.80 -15.47 -3.95
N SER A 215 -6.96 -16.00 -2.73
CA SER A 215 -7.15 -17.44 -2.51
C SER A 215 -8.43 -17.96 -3.16
N GLU A 216 -9.51 -17.18 -3.10
CA GLU A 216 -10.79 -17.52 -3.68
C GLU A 216 -10.78 -17.37 -5.21
N LEU A 217 -10.17 -16.29 -5.70
CA LEU A 217 -10.00 -16.05 -7.14
C LEU A 217 -9.10 -17.08 -7.80
N ALA A 218 -8.03 -17.50 -7.15
CA ALA A 218 -7.14 -18.55 -7.66
C ALA A 218 -7.93 -19.86 -7.88
N ARG A 219 -8.80 -20.23 -6.92
CA ARG A 219 -9.70 -21.37 -7.05
C ARG A 219 -10.73 -21.17 -8.16
N ALA A 220 -11.34 -19.97 -8.25
CA ALA A 220 -12.31 -19.66 -9.29
C ALA A 220 -11.68 -19.73 -10.69
N LEU A 221 -10.43 -19.27 -10.85
CA LEU A 221 -9.69 -19.32 -12.10
C LEU A 221 -9.53 -20.75 -12.59
N LEU A 222 -9.11 -21.67 -11.72
CA LEU A 222 -8.97 -23.09 -12.07
C LEU A 222 -10.31 -23.72 -12.48
N LEU A 223 -11.41 -23.40 -11.78
CA LEU A 223 -12.72 -23.98 -12.05
C LEU A 223 -13.40 -23.38 -13.30
N ASP A 224 -13.37 -22.06 -13.45
CA ASP A 224 -14.10 -21.36 -14.51
C ASP A 224 -13.41 -21.48 -15.88
N THR A 225 -12.12 -21.79 -15.88
CA THR A 225 -11.30 -21.95 -17.09
C THR A 225 -11.03 -23.42 -17.47
N ASP A 226 -11.56 -24.37 -16.69
CA ASP A 226 -11.46 -25.79 -17.01
C ASP A 226 -12.07 -26.12 -18.38
N GLY A 227 -11.32 -26.88 -19.19
CA GLY A 227 -11.63 -27.18 -20.59
C GLY A 227 -11.57 -25.98 -21.56
N LYS A 228 -11.40 -24.73 -21.09
CA LYS A 228 -11.32 -23.51 -21.92
C LYS A 228 -9.87 -23.06 -22.14
N ILE A 229 -9.05 -23.16 -21.10
CA ILE A 229 -7.62 -22.83 -21.13
C ILE A 229 -6.83 -24.12 -20.88
N PRO A 230 -5.78 -24.44 -21.67
CA PRO A 230 -4.91 -25.58 -21.38
C PRO A 230 -4.28 -25.52 -19.99
N SER A 231 -4.16 -26.67 -19.32
CA SER A 231 -3.70 -26.79 -17.94
C SER A 231 -2.34 -26.12 -17.66
N GLU A 232 -1.42 -26.15 -18.63
CA GLU A 232 -0.11 -25.50 -18.51
C GLU A 232 -0.22 -23.97 -18.38
N ARG A 233 -1.12 -23.33 -19.15
CA ARG A 233 -1.36 -21.89 -19.02
C ARG A 233 -2.17 -21.55 -17.78
N GLN A 234 -3.10 -22.43 -17.37
CA GLN A 234 -3.83 -22.25 -16.11
C GLN A 234 -2.87 -22.17 -14.92
N ALA A 235 -1.81 -22.99 -14.88
CA ALA A 235 -0.81 -22.95 -13.80
C ALA A 235 -0.04 -21.62 -13.76
N ILE A 236 0.24 -21.03 -14.93
CA ILE A 236 0.92 -19.73 -15.04
C ILE A 236 -0.02 -18.60 -14.60
N TRP A 237 -1.25 -18.58 -15.11
CA TRP A 237 -2.28 -17.64 -14.66
C TRP A 237 -2.55 -17.74 -13.16
N PHE A 238 -2.56 -18.95 -12.60
CA PHE A 238 -2.65 -19.20 -11.17
C PHE A 238 -1.50 -18.54 -10.40
N GLY A 239 -0.25 -18.70 -10.86
CA GLY A 239 0.93 -18.06 -10.28
C GLY A 239 0.84 -16.54 -10.26
N TRP A 240 0.19 -15.94 -11.26
CA TRP A 240 0.00 -14.50 -11.40
C TRP A 240 -1.22 -13.92 -10.65
N THR A 241 -1.99 -14.75 -9.93
CA THR A 241 -3.29 -14.34 -9.37
C THR A 241 -3.24 -13.07 -8.53
N ARG A 242 -2.21 -12.92 -7.68
CA ARG A 242 -2.11 -11.79 -6.75
C ARG A 242 -1.83 -10.47 -7.48
N GLU A 243 -1.00 -10.52 -8.52
CA GLU A 243 -0.68 -9.37 -9.36
C GLU A 243 -1.85 -8.95 -10.23
N ILE A 244 -2.57 -9.92 -10.82
CA ILE A 244 -3.77 -9.64 -11.62
C ILE A 244 -4.89 -9.08 -10.76
N LEU A 245 -5.04 -9.55 -9.52
CA LEU A 245 -5.98 -8.98 -8.56
C LEU A 245 -5.63 -7.52 -8.24
N ALA A 246 -4.35 -7.24 -7.97
CA ALA A 246 -3.89 -5.88 -7.70
C ALA A 246 -4.08 -4.96 -8.92
N ASP A 247 -3.85 -5.46 -10.14
CA ASP A 247 -4.18 -4.76 -11.39
C ASP A 247 -5.69 -4.52 -11.54
N ALA A 248 -6.54 -5.51 -11.23
CA ALA A 248 -7.99 -5.37 -11.32
C ALA A 248 -8.54 -4.34 -10.32
N ILE A 249 -8.11 -4.38 -9.06
CA ILE A 249 -8.45 -3.37 -8.05
C ILE A 249 -7.88 -2.01 -8.45
N GLY A 250 -6.65 -2.00 -8.95
CA GLY A 250 -6.00 -0.80 -9.43
C GLY A 250 -6.78 -0.16 -10.59
N VAL A 251 -7.24 -0.93 -11.56
CA VAL A 251 -8.06 -0.45 -12.70
C VAL A 251 -9.41 0.03 -12.21
N LEU A 252 -10.03 -0.63 -11.22
CA LEU A 252 -11.26 -0.16 -10.60
C LEU A 252 -11.09 1.21 -9.92
N LEU A 253 -9.96 1.47 -9.25
CA LEU A 253 -9.73 2.69 -8.48
C LEU A 253 -9.11 3.83 -9.31
N GLY A 254 -8.18 3.47 -10.20
CA GLY A 254 -7.34 4.38 -10.98
C GLY A 254 -7.71 4.47 -12.47
N ASN A 255 -8.67 3.64 -12.93
CA ASN A 255 -9.19 3.64 -14.30
C ASN A 255 -8.06 3.65 -15.36
N ALA A 256 -8.27 4.39 -16.46
CA ALA A 256 -7.29 4.58 -17.51
C ALA A 256 -5.97 5.20 -17.03
N GLY A 257 -5.99 5.98 -15.94
CA GLY A 257 -4.78 6.60 -15.39
C GLY A 257 -3.78 5.55 -14.89
N LEU A 258 -4.23 4.56 -14.11
CA LEU A 258 -3.34 3.47 -13.72
C LEU A 258 -2.84 2.70 -14.94
N ALA A 259 -3.76 2.29 -15.82
CA ALA A 259 -3.43 1.42 -16.95
C ALA A 259 -2.39 2.06 -17.88
N LEU A 260 -2.53 3.36 -18.17
CA LEU A 260 -1.56 4.13 -18.95
C LEU A 260 -0.23 4.31 -18.21
N ALA A 261 -0.24 4.54 -16.89
CA ALA A 261 0.99 4.67 -16.12
C ALA A 261 1.80 3.37 -16.11
N LEU A 262 1.15 2.23 -15.82
CA LEU A 262 1.81 0.92 -15.88
C LEU A 262 2.29 0.60 -17.30
N ALA A 263 1.47 0.84 -18.33
CA ALA A 263 1.88 0.60 -19.70
C ALA A 263 3.11 1.44 -20.12
N SER A 264 3.21 2.69 -19.67
CA SER A 264 4.36 3.55 -19.99
C SER A 264 5.69 3.00 -19.47
N PHE A 265 5.67 2.27 -18.35
CA PHE A 265 6.85 1.56 -17.84
C PHE A 265 7.06 0.24 -18.57
N LEU A 266 6.01 -0.58 -18.65
CA LEU A 266 6.06 -1.95 -19.16
C LEU A 266 6.42 -2.03 -20.65
N LEU A 267 5.87 -1.14 -21.48
CA LEU A 267 6.13 -1.15 -22.92
C LEU A 267 7.54 -0.67 -23.28
N VAL A 268 8.16 0.18 -22.45
CA VAL A 268 9.55 0.63 -22.65
C VAL A 268 10.54 -0.50 -22.38
N VAL A 269 10.27 -1.34 -21.37
CA VAL A 269 11.17 -2.46 -21.01
C VAL A 269 10.90 -3.73 -21.82
N ALA A 270 9.69 -3.91 -22.35
CA ALA A 270 9.27 -5.12 -23.05
C ALA A 270 10.17 -5.57 -24.23
N PRO A 271 10.78 -4.67 -25.02
CA PRO A 271 11.71 -5.07 -26.08
C PRO A 271 13.10 -5.52 -25.58
N GLY A 272 13.38 -5.40 -24.27
CA GLY A 272 14.66 -5.77 -23.68
C GLY A 272 14.95 -7.27 -23.80
N SER A 273 16.22 -7.64 -23.93
CA SER A 273 16.64 -9.04 -24.08
C SER A 273 16.21 -9.95 -22.93
N GLN A 274 16.07 -9.39 -21.71
CA GLN A 274 15.57 -10.10 -20.53
C GLN A 274 14.07 -10.45 -20.61
N GLN A 275 13.33 -9.88 -21.56
CA GLN A 275 11.89 -10.07 -21.77
C GLN A 275 11.60 -10.93 -23.02
N GLY A 276 12.61 -11.60 -23.57
CA GLY A 276 12.47 -12.45 -24.76
C GLY A 276 11.77 -13.79 -24.47
N GLU A 277 11.92 -14.29 -23.25
CA GLU A 277 11.42 -15.59 -22.81
C GLU A 277 10.43 -15.44 -21.64
N LEU A 278 9.53 -16.42 -21.52
CA LEU A 278 8.59 -16.48 -20.41
C LEU A 278 9.23 -17.16 -19.20
N ASP A 279 9.55 -16.39 -18.15
CA ASP A 279 9.80 -16.96 -16.84
C ASP A 279 8.48 -17.38 -16.20
N ARG A 280 8.28 -18.69 -16.06
CA ARG A 280 7.05 -19.28 -15.51
C ARG A 280 6.97 -19.19 -13.99
N LEU A 281 8.08 -18.87 -13.33
CA LEU A 281 8.18 -18.74 -11.88
C LEU A 281 8.10 -17.28 -11.43
N ASP A 282 8.19 -16.32 -12.36
CA ASP A 282 7.97 -14.92 -12.04
C ASP A 282 6.51 -14.74 -11.57
N PRO A 283 6.28 -14.23 -10.36
CA PRO A 283 4.92 -13.97 -9.88
C PRO A 283 4.23 -12.85 -10.67
N HIS A 284 4.94 -12.09 -11.50
CA HIS A 284 4.39 -11.01 -12.31
C HIS A 284 4.03 -11.48 -13.73
N PRO A 285 2.82 -11.10 -14.23
CA PRO A 285 2.54 -11.23 -15.65
C PRO A 285 3.59 -10.49 -16.47
N HIS A 286 4.11 -11.18 -17.48
CA HIS A 286 5.07 -10.59 -18.41
C HIS A 286 4.50 -9.30 -19.05
N PRO A 287 5.31 -8.24 -19.28
CA PRO A 287 4.84 -6.96 -19.85
C PRO A 287 3.96 -7.11 -21.10
N MET A 288 4.35 -7.99 -22.03
CA MET A 288 3.61 -8.25 -23.28
C MET A 288 2.25 -8.95 -23.10
N VAL A 289 1.96 -9.48 -21.91
CA VAL A 289 0.66 -10.05 -21.53
C VAL A 289 -0.10 -9.08 -20.62
N ARG A 290 0.61 -8.44 -19.69
CA ARG A 290 0.05 -7.54 -18.67
C ARG A 290 -0.64 -6.31 -19.28
N VAL A 291 -0.04 -5.68 -20.29
CA VAL A 291 -0.64 -4.48 -20.91
C VAL A 291 -1.96 -4.81 -21.65
N PRO A 292 -2.04 -5.85 -22.50
CA PRO A 292 -3.32 -6.31 -23.04
C PRO A 292 -4.35 -6.71 -21.96
N LEU A 293 -3.91 -7.29 -20.85
CA LEU A 293 -4.78 -7.61 -19.72
C LEU A 293 -5.39 -6.35 -19.08
N LEU A 294 -4.60 -5.29 -18.87
CA LEU A 294 -5.11 -3.99 -18.40
C LEU A 294 -6.17 -3.43 -19.36
N ALA A 295 -5.94 -3.52 -20.67
CA ALA A 295 -6.92 -3.13 -21.68
C ALA A 295 -8.22 -3.99 -21.60
N ALA A 296 -8.10 -5.30 -21.39
CA ALA A 296 -9.25 -6.17 -21.18
C ALA A 296 -10.03 -5.81 -19.90
N LEU A 297 -9.35 -5.52 -18.80
CA LEU A 297 -9.98 -5.07 -17.54
C LEU A 297 -10.73 -3.74 -17.72
N LEU A 298 -10.15 -2.76 -18.43
CA LEU A 298 -10.81 -1.48 -18.71
C LEU A 298 -12.11 -1.66 -19.50
N ARG A 299 -12.11 -2.50 -20.55
CA ARG A 299 -13.30 -2.78 -21.37
C ARG A 299 -14.43 -3.41 -20.55
N ARG A 300 -14.08 -4.26 -19.58
CA ARG A 300 -15.06 -4.92 -18.69
C ARG A 300 -15.78 -3.94 -17.75
N LEU A 301 -15.27 -2.73 -17.55
CA LEU A 301 -15.96 -1.70 -16.78
C LEU A 301 -17.13 -1.06 -17.56
N GLY A 302 -17.23 -1.26 -18.89
CA GLY A 302 -18.37 -0.82 -19.69
C GLY A 302 -18.56 0.70 -19.77
N VAL A 303 -17.46 1.46 -19.73
CA VAL A 303 -17.45 2.92 -19.78
C VAL A 303 -16.69 3.36 -21.03
N ALA A 304 -17.37 4.01 -21.98
CA ALA A 304 -16.81 4.31 -23.30
C ALA A 304 -15.42 5.00 -23.29
N PRO A 305 -15.15 6.04 -22.48
CA PRO A 305 -13.79 6.60 -22.40
C PRO A 305 -12.70 5.62 -21.90
N LEU A 306 -13.07 4.58 -21.16
CA LEU A 306 -12.14 3.53 -20.74
C LEU A 306 -11.89 2.52 -21.87
N GLU A 307 -12.88 2.25 -22.70
CA GLU A 307 -12.70 1.47 -23.94
C GLU A 307 -11.77 2.19 -24.91
N GLU A 308 -11.92 3.51 -25.08
CA GLU A 308 -11.00 4.32 -25.89
C GLU A 308 -9.54 4.25 -25.38
N ALA A 309 -9.37 4.28 -24.06
CA ALA A 309 -8.05 4.10 -23.43
C ALA A 309 -7.50 2.69 -23.67
N ALA A 310 -8.35 1.65 -23.58
CA ALA A 310 -7.97 0.28 -23.88
C ALA A 310 -7.54 0.12 -25.36
N ASP A 311 -8.26 0.72 -26.29
CA ASP A 311 -7.92 0.71 -27.72
C ASP A 311 -6.60 1.42 -28.00
N ARG A 312 -6.29 2.47 -27.25
CA ARG A 312 -4.99 3.12 -27.31
C ARG A 312 -3.87 2.19 -26.83
N LEU A 313 -4.04 1.56 -25.66
CA LEU A 313 -3.07 0.59 -25.13
C LEU A 313 -2.81 -0.53 -26.15
N ASP A 314 -3.86 -1.06 -26.78
CA ASP A 314 -3.73 -2.06 -27.84
C ASP A 314 -2.92 -1.54 -29.03
N ARG A 315 -3.13 -0.29 -29.47
CA ARG A 315 -2.36 0.30 -30.57
C ARG A 315 -0.88 0.44 -30.23
N GLU A 316 -0.57 0.96 -29.04
CA GLU A 316 0.80 1.12 -28.56
C GLU A 316 1.50 -0.24 -28.39
N TRP A 317 0.81 -1.22 -27.82
CA TRP A 317 1.32 -2.58 -27.65
C TRP A 317 1.56 -3.28 -29.00
N ARG A 318 0.65 -3.16 -29.98
CA ARG A 318 0.79 -3.75 -31.33
C ARG A 318 1.96 -3.15 -32.13
N ALA A 319 2.43 -1.95 -31.76
CA ALA A 319 3.61 -1.35 -32.38
C ALA A 319 4.92 -2.06 -31.97
N LEU A 320 4.89 -2.88 -30.92
CA LEU A 320 6.02 -3.67 -30.47
C LEU A 320 6.02 -5.07 -31.09
N ARG A 321 7.21 -5.67 -31.20
CA ARG A 321 7.35 -7.06 -31.63
C ARG A 321 7.10 -8.00 -30.44
N ALA A 322 5.95 -8.66 -30.43
CA ALA A 322 5.64 -9.69 -29.43
C ALA A 322 6.40 -11.01 -29.71
N PRO A 323 6.94 -11.68 -28.67
CA PRO A 323 7.39 -13.06 -28.76
C PRO A 323 6.25 -14.00 -29.17
N ALA A 324 6.57 -15.08 -29.90
CA ALA A 324 5.56 -16.01 -30.42
C ALA A 324 4.74 -16.70 -29.31
N TRP A 325 5.32 -16.89 -28.13
CA TRP A 325 4.66 -17.53 -26.99
C TRP A 325 3.54 -16.68 -26.38
N VAL A 326 3.46 -15.38 -26.69
CA VAL A 326 2.45 -14.46 -26.13
C VAL A 326 1.06 -14.74 -26.70
N ALA A 327 0.94 -15.10 -27.98
CA ALA A 327 -0.35 -15.18 -28.68
C ALA A 327 -1.39 -16.06 -27.95
N PRO A 328 -1.07 -17.28 -27.45
CA PRO A 328 -2.03 -18.09 -26.71
C PRO A 328 -2.54 -17.46 -25.40
N PHE A 329 -1.79 -16.56 -24.78
CA PHE A 329 -2.26 -15.83 -23.58
C PHE A 329 -3.23 -14.70 -23.94
N LEU A 330 -3.13 -14.14 -25.15
CA LEU A 330 -4.03 -13.09 -25.61
C LEU A 330 -5.46 -13.61 -25.78
N ASP A 331 -5.61 -14.87 -26.19
CA ASP A 331 -6.90 -15.54 -26.32
C ASP A 331 -7.59 -15.76 -24.95
N ASP A 332 -6.79 -15.85 -23.87
CA ASP A 332 -7.30 -16.08 -22.51
C ASP A 332 -7.82 -14.79 -21.84
N LEU A 333 -7.39 -13.61 -22.28
CA LEU A 333 -7.58 -12.33 -21.58
C LEU A 333 -9.03 -12.01 -21.23
N GLY A 334 -9.95 -12.30 -22.16
CA GLY A 334 -11.38 -12.06 -21.96
C GLY A 334 -11.94 -12.89 -20.81
N ALA A 335 -11.54 -14.16 -20.69
CA ALA A 335 -11.96 -15.04 -19.62
C ALA A 335 -11.31 -14.64 -18.29
N ILE A 336 -10.00 -14.34 -18.30
CA ILE A 336 -9.26 -13.91 -17.10
C ILE A 336 -9.85 -12.62 -16.54
N ALA A 337 -9.98 -11.57 -17.35
CA ALA A 337 -10.55 -10.29 -16.90
C ALA A 337 -11.99 -10.44 -16.36
N GLY A 338 -12.80 -11.29 -17.01
CA GLY A 338 -14.15 -11.61 -16.54
C GLY A 338 -14.14 -12.29 -15.17
N THR A 339 -13.29 -13.30 -14.96
CA THR A 339 -13.16 -13.98 -13.66
C THR A 339 -12.77 -13.00 -12.55
N PHE A 340 -11.84 -12.09 -12.79
CA PHE A 340 -11.40 -11.16 -11.73
C PHE A 340 -12.43 -10.08 -11.39
N LEU A 341 -13.16 -9.55 -12.37
CA LEU A 341 -14.08 -8.42 -12.15
C LEU A 341 -15.51 -8.87 -11.84
N GLU A 342 -15.98 -9.97 -12.43
CA GLU A 342 -17.40 -10.35 -12.47
C GLU A 342 -17.73 -11.56 -11.59
N LYS A 343 -16.72 -12.38 -11.22
CA LYS A 343 -16.95 -13.54 -10.35
C LYS A 343 -17.44 -13.08 -8.98
N LYS A 344 -18.55 -13.65 -8.54
CA LYS A 344 -19.06 -13.48 -7.18
C LYS A 344 -18.18 -14.25 -6.21
N LEU A 345 -17.73 -13.57 -5.17
CA LEU A 345 -16.84 -14.11 -4.15
C LEU A 345 -17.56 -14.19 -2.80
N ASP A 346 -17.43 -15.32 -2.11
CA ASP A 346 -17.89 -15.54 -0.75
C ASP A 346 -17.23 -14.56 0.21
N ALA A 347 -15.94 -14.27 0.01
CA ALA A 347 -15.20 -13.24 0.76
C ALA A 347 -15.81 -11.83 0.61
N LEU A 348 -16.58 -11.59 -0.46
CA LEU A 348 -17.33 -10.36 -0.71
C LEU A 348 -18.84 -10.50 -0.44
N GLY A 349 -19.27 -11.55 0.26
CA GLY A 349 -20.68 -11.80 0.56
C GLY A 349 -21.51 -12.11 -0.68
N GLY A 350 -20.93 -12.84 -1.64
CA GLY A 350 -21.58 -13.21 -2.90
C GLY A 350 -21.63 -12.07 -3.93
N ARG A 351 -20.72 -11.10 -3.83
CA ARG A 351 -20.59 -9.95 -4.73
C ARG A 351 -19.34 -10.05 -5.60
N ALA A 352 -19.36 -9.36 -6.72
CA ALA A 352 -18.23 -9.28 -7.63
C ALA A 352 -17.22 -8.20 -7.21
N LEU A 353 -15.96 -8.35 -7.63
CA LEU A 353 -14.91 -7.36 -7.33
C LEU A 353 -15.28 -5.98 -7.88
N ALA A 354 -15.89 -5.92 -9.07
CA ALA A 354 -16.32 -4.65 -9.67
C ALA A 354 -17.35 -3.88 -8.82
N GLU A 355 -18.06 -4.56 -7.91
CA GLU A 355 -18.99 -3.90 -6.99
C GLU A 355 -18.28 -3.17 -5.83
N LEU A 356 -16.98 -3.42 -5.59
CA LEU A 356 -16.22 -2.68 -4.57
C LEU A 356 -16.18 -1.18 -4.86
N HIS A 357 -16.15 -0.84 -6.15
CA HIS A 357 -16.23 0.53 -6.64
C HIS A 357 -17.07 0.60 -7.93
N PRO A 358 -18.41 0.74 -7.80
CA PRO A 358 -19.31 0.60 -8.94
C PRO A 358 -19.40 1.85 -9.83
N ASP A 359 -18.74 2.97 -9.47
CA ASP A 359 -18.93 4.27 -10.12
C ASP A 359 -17.73 4.74 -10.93
N ALA A 360 -17.13 3.82 -11.70
CA ALA A 360 -16.04 4.12 -12.63
C ALA A 360 -16.42 5.26 -13.60
N ALA A 361 -17.69 5.32 -14.02
CA ALA A 361 -18.20 6.38 -14.88
C ALA A 361 -18.16 7.76 -14.22
N ALA A 362 -18.49 7.91 -12.93
CA ALA A 362 -18.33 9.19 -12.24
C ALA A 362 -16.86 9.58 -12.08
N ASP A 363 -15.98 8.62 -11.81
CA ASP A 363 -14.56 8.88 -11.70
C ASP A 363 -13.98 9.41 -13.02
N VAL A 364 -14.35 8.81 -14.15
CA VAL A 364 -14.01 9.33 -15.49
C VAL A 364 -14.54 10.75 -15.69
N ARG A 365 -15.81 11.02 -15.36
CA ARG A 365 -16.39 12.37 -15.48
C ARG A 365 -15.69 13.41 -14.62
N ARG A 366 -15.16 13.02 -13.45
CA ARG A 366 -14.41 13.90 -12.53
C ARG A 366 -12.96 14.11 -12.96
N ALA A 367 -12.28 13.05 -13.39
CA ALA A 367 -10.87 13.10 -13.78
C ALA A 367 -10.65 13.87 -15.09
N ALA A 368 -11.56 13.76 -16.07
CA ALA A 368 -11.36 14.37 -17.39
C ALA A 368 -11.25 15.92 -17.39
N PRO A 369 -12.11 16.68 -16.69
CA PRO A 369 -11.92 18.13 -16.55
C PRO A 369 -10.61 18.49 -15.83
N LEU A 370 -10.23 17.72 -14.80
CA LEU A 370 -8.97 17.94 -14.11
C LEU A 370 -7.78 17.69 -15.05
N ALA A 371 -7.80 16.63 -15.85
CA ALA A 371 -6.73 16.34 -16.82
C ALA A 371 -6.52 17.50 -17.80
N ARG A 372 -7.61 18.08 -18.31
CA ARG A 372 -7.54 19.27 -19.17
C ARG A 372 -6.93 20.48 -18.45
N PHE A 373 -7.30 20.72 -17.20
CA PHE A 373 -6.69 21.77 -16.38
C PHE A 373 -5.21 21.52 -16.15
N LEU A 374 -4.80 20.29 -15.83
CA LEU A 374 -3.41 19.96 -15.59
C LEU A 374 -2.55 20.15 -16.86
N ALA A 375 -3.06 19.74 -18.02
CA ALA A 375 -2.38 19.93 -19.30
C ALA A 375 -2.27 21.41 -19.70
N SER A 376 -3.39 22.16 -19.67
CA SER A 376 -3.47 23.49 -20.27
C SER A 376 -3.38 24.67 -19.28
N GLY A 377 -3.74 24.44 -18.02
CA GLY A 377 -3.95 25.49 -17.01
C GLY A 377 -5.34 26.13 -17.05
N ALA A 378 -6.20 25.75 -18.01
CA ALA A 378 -7.53 26.33 -18.18
C ALA A 378 -8.61 25.52 -17.45
N LEU A 379 -9.70 26.20 -17.04
CA LEU A 379 -10.92 25.57 -16.51
C LEU A 379 -10.69 24.67 -15.29
N ARG A 380 -9.95 25.17 -14.29
CA ARG A 380 -9.70 24.45 -13.03
C ARG A 380 -11.03 23.99 -12.40
N PRO A 381 -11.26 22.68 -12.20
CA PRO A 381 -12.45 22.21 -11.51
C PRO A 381 -12.40 22.62 -10.03
N ALA A 382 -13.57 22.72 -9.39
CA ALA A 382 -13.64 22.97 -7.96
C ALA A 382 -13.11 21.75 -7.19
N PRO A 383 -12.13 21.91 -6.28
CA PRO A 383 -11.60 20.80 -5.49
C PRO A 383 -12.58 20.31 -4.41
N ASP A 384 -13.61 21.11 -4.10
CA ASP A 384 -14.52 20.92 -2.97
C ASP A 384 -16.00 20.78 -3.35
N LYS A 385 -16.36 20.83 -4.65
CA LYS A 385 -17.76 20.78 -5.12
C LYS A 385 -18.00 19.74 -6.23
N PRO A 386 -19.18 19.10 -6.30
CA PRO A 386 -20.30 19.15 -5.33
C PRO A 386 -20.03 18.38 -4.02
N SER A 387 -18.98 17.56 -4.02
CA SER A 387 -18.34 16.93 -2.87
C SER A 387 -16.84 17.03 -3.07
N TYR A 388 -16.04 16.74 -2.03
CA TYR A 388 -14.59 16.75 -2.16
C TYR A 388 -14.11 15.88 -3.34
N PHE A 389 -13.10 16.40 -4.04
CA PHE A 389 -12.47 15.68 -5.13
C PHE A 389 -11.69 14.48 -4.55
N PRO A 390 -11.85 13.25 -5.08
CA PRO A 390 -11.18 12.10 -4.51
C PRO A 390 -9.69 12.18 -4.81
N TYR A 391 -8.86 12.06 -3.77
CA TYR A 391 -7.41 12.19 -3.88
C TYR A 391 -6.83 11.23 -4.92
N ARG A 392 -7.35 9.99 -5.00
CA ARG A 392 -6.88 8.99 -5.97
C ARG A 392 -7.08 9.40 -7.43
N LEU A 393 -7.98 10.34 -7.73
CA LEU A 393 -8.24 10.77 -9.11
C LEU A 393 -7.32 11.89 -9.60
N VAL A 394 -6.59 12.56 -8.71
CA VAL A 394 -5.58 13.56 -9.11
C VAL A 394 -4.46 12.93 -9.94
N PRO A 395 -3.81 11.82 -9.50
CA PRO A 395 -2.77 11.20 -10.32
C PRO A 395 -3.32 10.55 -11.59
N VAL A 396 -4.57 10.08 -11.57
CA VAL A 396 -5.28 9.61 -12.77
C VAL A 396 -5.41 10.73 -13.79
N ALA A 397 -5.89 11.89 -13.36
CA ALA A 397 -6.00 13.07 -14.20
C ALA A 397 -4.63 13.56 -14.71
N ALA A 398 -3.59 13.49 -13.87
CA ALA A 398 -2.23 13.84 -14.26
C ALA A 398 -1.69 12.91 -15.35
N GLN A 399 -1.92 11.59 -15.23
CA GLN A 399 -1.51 10.64 -16.29
C GLN A 399 -2.29 10.86 -17.58
N LEU A 400 -3.60 11.12 -17.50
CA LEU A 400 -4.40 11.47 -18.68
C LEU A 400 -3.90 12.76 -19.35
N ALA A 401 -3.43 13.73 -18.56
CA ALA A 401 -2.83 14.97 -19.06
C ALA A 401 -1.51 14.69 -19.78
N VAL A 402 -0.59 13.93 -19.17
CA VAL A 402 0.70 13.56 -19.80
C VAL A 402 0.49 12.74 -21.08
N ALA A 403 -0.50 11.86 -21.06
CA ALA A 403 -0.83 11.02 -22.20
C ALA A 403 -1.63 11.77 -23.28
N SER A 404 -2.00 13.05 -23.14
CA SER A 404 -2.81 13.74 -24.15
C SER A 404 -2.11 13.79 -25.52
N GLU A 405 -2.89 13.98 -26.58
CA GLU A 405 -2.38 14.18 -27.93
C GLU A 405 -2.78 15.57 -28.45
N PRO A 406 -1.82 16.49 -28.70
CA PRO A 406 -0.38 16.35 -28.44
C PRO A 406 -0.05 16.29 -26.93
N PRO A 407 1.10 15.71 -26.55
CA PRO A 407 1.52 15.67 -25.16
C PRO A 407 1.86 17.07 -24.64
N PRO A 408 1.78 17.32 -23.32
CA PRO A 408 2.16 18.60 -22.74
C PRO A 408 3.64 18.91 -23.00
N ALA A 409 3.93 20.15 -23.44
CA ALA A 409 5.30 20.59 -23.67
C ALA A 409 6.10 20.80 -22.35
N ASP A 410 5.43 21.06 -21.23
CA ASP A 410 6.03 21.27 -19.91
C ASP A 410 5.40 20.31 -18.88
N LEU A 411 6.06 19.16 -18.67
CA LEU A 411 5.67 18.20 -17.63
C LEU A 411 5.82 18.79 -16.21
N GLY A 412 6.72 19.74 -16.02
CA GLY A 412 6.86 20.47 -14.76
C GLY A 412 5.61 21.31 -14.44
N ALA A 413 4.94 21.87 -15.45
CA ALA A 413 3.67 22.55 -15.26
C ALA A 413 2.55 21.59 -14.83
N VAL A 414 2.51 20.37 -15.39
CA VAL A 414 1.56 19.32 -14.98
C VAL A 414 1.81 18.95 -13.52
N GLN A 415 3.06 18.70 -13.13
CA GLN A 415 3.45 18.40 -11.75
C GLN A 415 3.03 19.51 -10.78
N ARG A 416 3.45 20.77 -11.03
CA ARG A 416 3.10 21.91 -10.16
C ARG A 416 1.60 22.06 -9.98
N ARG A 417 0.83 22.03 -11.06
CA ARG A 417 -0.64 22.15 -11.01
C ARG A 417 -1.29 20.99 -10.27
N ALA A 418 -0.76 19.77 -10.41
CA ALA A 418 -1.28 18.61 -9.68
C ALA A 418 -1.06 18.76 -8.17
N MET A 419 0.14 19.19 -7.75
CA MET A 419 0.46 19.44 -6.35
C MET A 419 -0.34 20.62 -5.76
N GLU A 420 -0.51 21.70 -6.52
CA GLU A 420 -1.40 22.82 -6.15
C GLU A 420 -2.87 22.39 -6.05
N PHE A 421 -3.29 21.41 -6.86
CA PHE A 421 -4.63 20.86 -6.78
C PHE A 421 -4.79 19.98 -5.54
N PHE A 422 -3.85 19.09 -5.26
CA PHE A 422 -3.79 18.30 -4.03
C PHE A 422 -3.93 19.17 -2.78
N ALA A 423 -3.12 20.22 -2.68
CA ALA A 423 -3.13 21.13 -1.54
C ALA A 423 -4.46 21.89 -1.37
N ALA A 424 -5.24 22.02 -2.45
CA ALA A 424 -6.53 22.70 -2.44
C ALA A 424 -7.72 21.75 -2.14
N ILE A 425 -7.52 20.43 -2.15
CA ILE A 425 -8.56 19.48 -1.74
C ILE A 425 -8.67 19.54 -0.21
N PRO A 426 -9.88 19.77 0.33
CA PRO A 426 -10.09 19.81 1.77
C PRO A 426 -9.67 18.49 2.43
N ARG A 427 -8.78 18.61 3.41
CA ARG A 427 -8.15 17.47 4.06
C ARG A 427 -9.13 16.79 5.00
N PRO A 428 -9.18 15.44 5.01
CA PRO A 428 -9.83 14.76 6.11
C PRO A 428 -9.06 15.09 7.41
N PRO A 429 -9.75 15.33 8.53
CA PRO A 429 -9.08 15.60 9.79
C PRO A 429 -8.25 14.38 10.26
N MET A 430 -8.71 13.17 9.92
CA MET A 430 -8.05 11.89 10.21
C MET A 430 -8.37 10.91 9.08
N LEU A 431 -7.41 10.06 8.68
CA LEU A 431 -7.66 9.08 7.64
C LEU A 431 -8.63 8.00 8.12
N ALA A 432 -8.40 7.35 9.26
CA ALA A 432 -9.31 6.32 9.77
C ALA A 432 -9.98 6.74 11.08
N GLY A 433 -11.17 7.37 10.98
CA GLY A 433 -12.13 7.55 12.07
C GLY A 433 -11.66 8.39 13.26
N ALA A 434 -12.43 9.40 13.65
CA ALA A 434 -12.14 10.24 14.82
C ALA A 434 -12.22 9.53 16.20
N ALA A 435 -12.23 8.19 16.23
CA ALA A 435 -12.51 7.42 17.42
C ALA A 435 -11.23 6.79 17.99
N SER A 436 -11.17 6.75 19.32
CA SER A 436 -10.36 5.79 20.07
C SER A 436 -10.42 4.40 19.42
N LEU A 437 -9.28 3.71 19.33
CA LEU A 437 -9.25 2.32 18.88
C LEU A 437 -10.25 1.49 19.68
N SER A 438 -10.99 0.61 19.00
CA SER A 438 -11.88 -0.31 19.68
C SER A 438 -11.08 -1.20 20.64
N PRO A 439 -11.68 -1.67 21.76
CA PRO A 439 -11.00 -2.59 22.67
C PRO A 439 -10.46 -3.85 21.97
N GLN A 440 -11.17 -4.32 20.94
CA GLN A 440 -10.78 -5.47 20.13
C GLN A 440 -9.53 -5.18 19.28
N ARG A 441 -9.44 -4.00 18.65
CA ARG A 441 -8.25 -3.57 17.88
C ARG A 441 -7.06 -3.36 18.79
N ALA A 442 -7.25 -2.63 19.89
CA ALA A 442 -6.22 -2.47 20.92
C ALA A 442 -5.69 -3.84 21.38
N SER A 443 -6.60 -4.77 21.69
CA SER A 443 -6.23 -6.15 22.06
C SER A 443 -5.49 -6.89 20.95
N SER A 444 -5.79 -6.62 19.68
CA SER A 444 -5.09 -7.24 18.55
C SER A 444 -3.65 -6.74 18.41
N TYR A 445 -3.40 -5.44 18.51
CA TYR A 445 -2.03 -4.90 18.51
C TYR A 445 -1.26 -5.36 19.74
N ALA A 446 -1.91 -5.43 20.90
CA ALA A 446 -1.30 -5.96 22.11
C ALA A 446 -0.94 -7.45 21.98
N ARG A 447 -1.79 -8.28 21.37
CA ARG A 447 -1.44 -9.67 21.04
C ARG A 447 -0.28 -9.76 20.07
N LEU A 448 -0.25 -8.90 19.05
CA LEU A 448 0.87 -8.82 18.11
C LEU A 448 2.18 -8.48 18.85
N ALA A 449 2.17 -7.47 19.72
CA ALA A 449 3.31 -7.09 20.57
C ALA A 449 3.79 -8.27 21.44
N ARG A 450 2.86 -8.99 22.07
CA ARG A 450 3.20 -10.16 22.91
C ARG A 450 3.70 -11.36 22.12
N SER A 451 3.31 -11.50 20.85
CA SER A 451 3.82 -12.56 19.98
C SER A 451 5.25 -12.32 19.50
N VAL A 452 5.81 -11.13 19.74
CA VAL A 452 7.17 -10.81 19.35
C VAL A 452 8.16 -11.40 20.34
N ASP A 453 8.92 -12.38 19.90
CA ASP A 453 10.10 -12.87 20.61
C ASP A 453 11.36 -12.23 20.02
N PHE A 454 12.04 -11.40 20.80
CA PHE A 454 13.30 -10.80 20.40
C PHE A 454 14.51 -11.68 20.74
N THR A 455 14.37 -12.63 21.67
CA THR A 455 15.46 -13.51 22.08
C THR A 455 15.74 -14.61 21.06
N GLY A 456 14.73 -15.01 20.30
CA GLY A 456 14.83 -16.10 19.34
C GLY A 456 14.82 -17.49 20.01
N ASP A 457 14.52 -17.55 21.31
CA ASP A 457 14.45 -18.79 22.09
C ASP A 457 13.19 -19.62 21.76
N GLY A 458 12.23 -19.03 21.03
CA GLY A 458 10.95 -19.65 20.66
C GLY A 458 10.84 -20.24 19.24
N ALA A 459 11.95 -20.43 18.51
CA ALA A 459 11.95 -20.96 17.13
C ALA A 459 12.63 -22.33 17.00
#